data_AF-A0A7J2REG3-F1
#
_entry.id   AF-A0A7J2REG3-F1
#
_cell.length_a   1.000
_cell.length_b   1.000
_cell.length_c   1.000
_cell.angle_alpha   90.00
_cell.angle_beta   90.00
_cell.angle_gamma   90.00
#
_symmetry.space_group_name_H-M   'P 1'
#
loop_
_entity.id
_entity.type
_entity.pdbx_description
1 polymer ?
#
loop_
_entity_poly.entity_id
_entity_poly.type
_entity_poly.pdbx_seq_one_letter_code
_entity_poly.pdbx_strand_id
1 'polypeptide(L)'
;MCDTNANLITYKDTNGNILESFKITKHNKEELINSSLPDGYARQRFARGLCVDQNDIIVGGSSPATISVYQFRNQNAIKAIRLSRDVRNSIHGLEIWPY
;
A
#
# COMPACT_ATOMS: atom_id res chain seq x y z
N MET A 1 7.95 -1.46 7.35
CA MET A 1 6.60 -0.92 7.09
C MET A 1 6.09 -0.20 8.32
N CYS A 2 5.66 1.06 8.18
CA CYS A 2 4.85 1.75 9.19
C CYS A 2 3.74 2.49 8.45
N ASP A 3 2.49 2.27 8.85
CA ASP A 3 1.40 3.19 8.52
C ASP A 3 1.72 4.51 9.20
N THR A 4 2.17 5.48 8.42
CA THR A 4 2.16 6.87 8.85
C THR A 4 0.89 7.48 8.27
N ASN A 5 0.24 8.37 9.03
CA ASN A 5 -0.81 9.26 8.50
C ASN A 5 -0.40 10.00 7.20
N ALA A 6 0.87 9.88 6.78
CA ALA A 6 1.43 10.33 5.52
C ALA A 6 0.95 9.56 4.26
N ASN A 7 0.22 8.44 4.37
CA ASN A 7 -0.26 7.66 3.21
C ASN A 7 0.89 7.11 2.33
N LEU A 8 1.91 6.55 2.98
CA LEU A 8 3.11 6.02 2.34
C LEU A 8 3.33 4.55 2.68
N ILE A 9 4.00 3.84 1.77
CA ILE A 9 4.66 2.57 2.04
C ILE A 9 6.15 2.86 2.27
N THR A 10 6.71 2.32 3.34
CA THR A 10 8.12 2.54 3.70
C THR A 10 8.90 1.23 3.69
N TYR A 11 9.96 1.20 2.88
CA TYR A 11 10.98 0.17 2.93
C TYR A 11 12.05 0.60 3.95
N LYS A 12 12.33 -0.27 4.92
CA LYS A 12 13.19 0.04 6.06
C LYS A 12 14.29 -1.01 6.18
N ASP A 13 15.45 -0.59 6.66
CA ASP A 13 16.50 -1.53 7.07
C ASP A 13 16.12 -2.23 8.40
N THR A 14 16.98 -3.16 8.84
CA THR A 14 16.80 -3.90 10.11
C THR A 14 16.91 -3.01 11.34
N ASN A 15 17.50 -1.82 11.21
CA ASN A 15 17.60 -0.82 12.29
C ASN A 15 16.39 0.12 12.32
N GLY A 16 15.45 -0.03 11.38
CA GLY A 16 14.24 0.77 11.27
C GLY A 16 14.43 2.09 10.51
N ASN A 17 15.60 2.35 9.94
CA ASN A 17 15.85 3.51 9.09
C ASN A 17 15.06 3.38 7.79
N ILE A 18 14.40 4.46 7.36
CA ILE A 18 13.68 4.48 6.10
C ILE A 18 14.71 4.59 4.97
N LEU A 19 14.80 3.54 4.14
CA LEU A 19 15.63 3.53 2.95
C LEU A 19 14.88 4.18 1.78
N GLU A 20 13.58 3.88 1.63
CA GLU A 20 12.74 4.49 0.61
C GLU A 20 11.27 4.59 1.06
N SER A 21 10.55 5.55 0.48
CA SER A 21 9.12 5.77 0.67
C SER A 21 8.38 5.89 -0.65
N PHE A 22 7.25 5.21 -0.74
CA PHE A 22 6.40 5.13 -1.93
C PHE A 22 5.01 5.67 -1.64
N LYS A 23 4.47 6.47 -2.56
CA LYS A 23 3.13 7.04 -2.46
C LYS A 23 2.08 5.98 -2.75
N ILE A 24 1.06 5.92 -1.90
CA ILE A 24 -0.08 5.03 -2.14
C ILE A 24 -1.02 5.69 -3.16
N THR A 25 -1.46 4.90 -4.14
CA THR A 25 -2.45 5.32 -5.13
C THR A 25 -3.72 5.82 -4.45
N LYS A 26 -4.12 7.05 -4.76
CA LYS A 26 -5.38 7.63 -4.28
C LYS A 26 -6.50 7.24 -5.23
N HIS A 27 -7.64 6.86 -4.67
CA HIS A 27 -8.86 6.56 -5.42
C HIS A 27 -9.87 7.70 -5.29
N ASN A 28 -10.63 7.95 -6.36
CA ASN A 28 -11.75 8.91 -6.37
C ASN A 28 -12.80 8.50 -5.34
N LYS A 29 -13.34 9.46 -4.58
CA LYS A 29 -14.21 9.15 -3.43
C LYS A 29 -15.54 8.57 -3.88
N GLU A 30 -16.00 8.99 -5.05
CA GLU A 30 -17.26 8.61 -5.69
C GLU A 30 -17.24 7.13 -6.11
N GLU A 31 -16.06 6.56 -6.34
CA GLU A 31 -15.90 5.14 -6.69
C GLU A 31 -15.83 4.23 -5.46
N LEU A 32 -15.67 4.81 -4.26
CA LEU A 32 -15.41 4.08 -3.02
C LEU A 32 -16.70 3.82 -2.23
N ILE A 33 -16.84 2.60 -1.75
CA ILE A 33 -17.90 2.17 -0.85
C ILE A 33 -17.46 2.42 0.59
N ASN A 34 -18.37 2.94 1.43
CA ASN A 34 -18.14 3.32 2.82
C ASN A 34 -17.09 4.43 3.03
N SER A 35 -16.85 5.26 2.01
CA SER A 35 -15.89 6.37 2.06
C SER A 35 -16.30 7.55 2.95
N SER A 36 -17.51 7.51 3.52
CA SER A 36 -18.04 8.46 4.50
C SER A 36 -17.78 8.05 5.95
N LEU A 37 -17.24 6.84 6.21
CA LEU A 37 -16.86 6.44 7.55
C LEU A 37 -15.78 7.38 8.11
N PRO A 38 -15.79 7.66 9.43
CA PRO A 38 -14.70 8.41 10.04
C PRO A 38 -13.36 7.64 9.92
N ASP A 39 -12.26 8.37 9.73
CA ASP A 39 -10.93 7.80 9.47
C ASP A 39 -10.43 6.83 10.55
N GLY A 40 -10.91 6.95 11.79
CA GLY A 40 -10.60 6.03 12.88
C GLY A 40 -11.17 4.62 12.71
N TYR A 41 -12.18 4.44 11.85
CA TYR A 41 -12.77 3.13 11.55
C TYR A 41 -12.18 2.53 10.28
N ALA A 42 -12.17 3.30 9.19
CA ALA A 42 -11.61 2.88 7.91
C ALA A 42 -11.33 4.11 7.04
N ARG A 43 -10.14 4.15 6.43
CA ARG A 43 -9.76 5.15 5.44
C ARG A 43 -9.01 4.50 4.28
N GLN A 44 -9.18 5.05 3.08
CA GLN A 44 -8.31 4.67 1.97
C GLN A 44 -6.85 5.05 2.27
N ARG A 45 -5.93 4.41 1.55
CA ARG A 45 -4.48 4.60 1.66
C ARG A 45 -3.91 4.23 3.02
N PHE A 46 -4.58 3.34 3.74
CA PHE A 46 -3.99 2.64 4.87
C PHE A 46 -3.10 1.51 4.34
N ALA A 47 -1.78 1.65 4.44
CA ALA A 47 -0.82 0.67 3.90
C ALA A 47 -0.58 -0.52 4.83
N ARG A 48 -0.62 -1.74 4.27
CA ARG A 48 -0.33 -3.01 4.97
C ARG A 48 0.18 -4.05 3.96
N GLY A 49 1.08 -4.94 4.40
CA GLY A 49 1.77 -5.90 3.54
C GLY A 49 2.83 -5.24 2.64
N LEU A 50 4.04 -5.81 2.66
CA LEU A 50 5.16 -5.41 1.81
C LEU A 50 5.99 -6.66 1.50
N CYS A 51 6.25 -6.91 0.23
CA CYS A 51 7.25 -7.88 -0.20
C CYS A 51 8.13 -7.26 -1.29
N VAL A 52 9.34 -7.79 -1.44
CA VAL A 52 10.33 -7.34 -2.42
C VAL A 52 10.83 -8.57 -3.15
N ASP A 53 10.87 -8.52 -4.48
CA ASP A 53 11.39 -9.60 -5.30
C ASP A 53 12.92 -9.49 -5.49
N GLN A 54 13.51 -10.42 -6.25
CA GLN A 54 14.95 -10.41 -6.53
C GLN A 54 15.40 -9.33 -7.52
N ASN A 55 14.46 -8.64 -8.19
CA ASN A 55 14.71 -7.61 -9.19
C ASN A 55 14.40 -6.20 -8.67
N ASP A 56 14.44 -6.01 -7.35
CA ASP A 56 14.18 -4.72 -6.71
C ASP A 56 12.76 -4.18 -7.02
N ILE A 57 11.81 -5.08 -7.30
CA ILE A 57 10.39 -4.78 -7.40
C ILE A 57 9.77 -4.87 -6.02
N ILE A 58 9.17 -3.77 -5.59
CA ILE A 58 8.46 -3.69 -4.33
C ILE A 58 6.97 -3.85 -4.59
N VAL A 59 6.32 -4.77 -3.88
CA VAL A 59 4.87 -4.94 -3.93
C VAL A 59 4.29 -4.59 -2.58
N GLY A 60 3.35 -3.65 -2.59
CA GLY A 60 2.75 -3.07 -1.40
C GLY A 60 1.23 -3.18 -1.42
N GLY A 61 0.65 -3.46 -0.26
CA GLY A 61 -0.80 -3.50 -0.09
C GLY A 61 -1.36 -2.24 0.58
N SER A 62 -2.62 -1.90 0.27
CA SER A 62 -3.34 -0.82 0.95
C SER A 62 -4.85 -0.99 0.96
N SER A 63 -5.54 -0.17 1.76
CA SER A 63 -6.99 0.07 1.67
C SER A 63 -7.36 1.10 0.58
N PRO A 64 -8.53 0.99 -0.09
CA PRO A 64 -9.32 -0.24 -0.18
C PRO A 64 -8.46 -1.33 -0.83
N ALA A 65 -8.72 -2.62 -0.60
CA ALA A 65 -7.85 -3.73 -1.00
C ALA A 65 -7.21 -3.54 -2.39
N THR A 66 -5.99 -3.00 -2.40
CA THR A 66 -5.24 -2.59 -3.58
C THR A 66 -3.82 -3.12 -3.45
N ILE A 67 -3.34 -3.72 -4.52
CA ILE A 67 -1.94 -4.16 -4.66
C ILE A 67 -1.26 -3.17 -5.59
N SER A 68 -0.17 -2.57 -5.14
CA SER A 68 0.63 -1.61 -5.90
C SER A 68 2.04 -2.14 -6.09
N VAL A 69 2.58 -1.95 -7.29
CA VAL A 69 3.95 -2.34 -7.68
C VAL A 69 4.78 -1.08 -7.83
N TYR A 70 5.97 -1.08 -7.24
CA TYR A 70 6.94 0.00 -7.24
C TYR A 70 8.31 -0.53 -7.62
N GLN A 71 9.22 0.40 -7.92
CA GLN A 71 10.63 0.13 -8.12
C GLN A 71 11.41 1.19 -7.36
N PHE A 72 12.59 0.83 -6.84
CA PHE A 72 13.43 1.79 -6.15
C PHE A 72 13.71 3.03 -7.01
N ARG A 73 13.85 4.17 -6.35
CA ARG A 73 14.01 5.53 -6.92
C ARG A 73 12.78 6.06 -7.65
N ASN A 74 11.69 5.29 -7.73
CA ASN A 74 10.40 5.77 -8.24
C ASN A 74 9.37 5.79 -7.12
N GLN A 75 9.02 7.00 -6.67
CA GLN A 75 8.09 7.18 -5.55
C GLN A 75 6.64 6.83 -5.90
N ASN A 76 6.28 6.71 -7.18
CA ASN A 76 4.92 6.41 -7.61
C ASN A 76 4.78 4.94 -8.00
N ALA A 77 3.58 4.39 -7.85
CA ALA A 77 3.29 3.04 -8.31
C ALA A 77 3.44 2.97 -9.84
N ILE A 78 4.17 1.96 -10.32
CA ILE A 78 4.28 1.60 -11.73
C ILE A 78 2.95 0.97 -12.19
N LYS A 79 2.32 0.20 -11.30
CA LYS A 79 1.03 -0.43 -11.53
C LYS A 79 0.28 -0.54 -10.21
N ALA A 80 -1.04 -0.42 -10.26
CA ALA A 80 -1.91 -0.70 -9.12
C ALA A 80 -3.15 -1.47 -9.59
N ILE A 81 -3.55 -2.47 -8.82
CA ILE A 81 -4.75 -3.29 -9.05
C ILE A 81 -5.60 -3.23 -7.78
N ARG A 82 -6.80 -2.67 -7.92
CA ARG A 82 -7.80 -2.60 -6.84
C ARG A 82 -8.73 -3.81 -6.92
N LEU A 83 -8.71 -4.65 -5.89
CA LEU A 83 -9.52 -5.87 -5.77
C LEU A 83 -10.90 -5.59 -5.16
N SER A 84 -11.02 -4.55 -4.32
CA SER A 84 -12.29 -4.13 -3.73
C SER A 84 -12.43 -2.61 -3.75
N ARG A 85 -13.66 -2.11 -3.82
CA ARG A 85 -14.01 -0.69 -3.68
C ARG A 85 -14.39 -0.30 -2.25
N ASP A 86 -14.58 -1.28 -1.36
CA ASP A 86 -14.91 -1.02 0.05
C ASP A 86 -13.66 -0.63 0.83
N VAL A 87 -13.66 0.56 1.43
CA VAL A 87 -12.53 1.11 2.20
C VAL A 87 -12.22 0.32 3.47
N ARG A 88 -13.14 -0.53 3.94
CA ARG A 88 -12.90 -1.41 5.08
C ARG A 88 -12.01 -2.59 4.70
N ASN A 89 -11.96 -2.96 3.42
CA ASN A 89 -11.12 -4.05 2.96
C ASN A 89 -9.69 -3.53 2.76
N SER A 90 -8.70 -4.29 3.22
CA SER A 90 -7.29 -3.99 2.99
C SER A 90 -6.52 -5.27 2.73
N ILE A 91 -5.38 -5.15 2.06
CA ILE A 91 -4.41 -6.24 1.96
C ILE A 91 -3.64 -6.29 3.28
N HIS A 92 -3.75 -7.38 4.04
CA HIS A 92 -3.10 -7.48 5.36
C HIS A 92 -1.68 -8.06 5.30
N GLY A 93 -1.44 -8.96 4.36
CA GLY A 93 -0.16 -9.62 4.13
C GLY A 93 0.05 -9.85 2.64
N LEU A 94 1.31 -9.86 2.23
CA LEU A 94 1.75 -10.15 0.88
C LEU A 94 3.02 -10.99 0.96
N GLU A 95 3.11 -11.97 0.08
CA GLU A 95 4.27 -12.82 -0.08
C GLU A 95 4.40 -13.20 -1.55
N ILE A 96 5.63 -13.45 -2.00
CA ILE A 96 5.92 -13.91 -3.37
C ILE A 96 6.02 -15.43 -3.32
N TRP A 97 5.28 -16.16 -4.15
CA TRP A 97 5.27 -17.64 -4.26
C TRP A 97 5.68 -18.06 -5.68
N PRO A 98 6.24 -19.27 -5.97
CA PRO A 98 6.66 -20.35 -5.07
C PRO A 98 8.13 -20.15 -4.71
N TYR A 99 8.43 -19.86 -3.46
CA TYR A 99 9.80 -20.02 -2.99
C TYR A 99 10.17 -21.50 -2.94
#